data_AF-A0A7Y9SGE2-F1
#
_entry.id   AF-A0A7Y9SGE2-F1
#
_cell.length_a   1.000
_cell.length_b   1.000
_cell.length_c   1.000
_cell.angle_alpha   90.00
_cell.angle_beta   90.00
_cell.angle_gamma   90.00
#
_symmetry.space_group_name_H-M   'P 1'
#
loop_
_entity.id
_entity.type
_entity.pdbx_description
1 polymer ?
#
loop_
_entity_poly.entity_id
_entity_poly.type
_entity_poly.pdbx_seq_one_letter_code
_entity_poly.pdbx_strand_id
1 'polypeptide(L)' 'MDDLTGTADERMQQLLSREASGPLTAEWLRRQLDLALEAWADEETELDIERESHTDF' A
#
# COMPACT_ATOMS: atom_id res chain seq x y z
N MET A 1 8.74 -3.72 -14.21
CA MET A 1 9.27 -3.66 -12.84
C MET A 1 8.10 -4.00 -11.95
N ASP A 2 8.19 -5.08 -11.17
CA ASP A 2 7.06 -5.55 -10.34
C ASP A 2 6.70 -4.56 -9.23
N ASP A 3 5.40 -4.46 -8.98
CA ASP A 3 4.80 -3.65 -7.92
C ASP A 3 5.12 -4.20 -6.52
N LEU A 4 4.99 -3.35 -5.50
CA LEU A 4 5.18 -3.69 -4.09
C LEU A 4 3.89 -4.28 -3.52
N THR A 5 3.95 -5.53 -3.08
CA THR A 5 2.79 -6.27 -2.57
C THR A 5 2.97 -6.68 -1.11
N GLY A 6 1.87 -7.07 -0.45
CA GLY A 6 1.87 -7.53 0.93
C GLY A 6 1.65 -6.40 1.95
N THR A 7 1.98 -6.68 3.20
CA THR A 7 1.89 -5.74 4.31
C THR A 7 2.80 -4.53 4.14
N ALA A 8 2.58 -3.47 4.93
CA ALA A 8 3.42 -2.28 4.91
C ALA A 8 4.91 -2.61 5.15
N ASP A 9 5.21 -3.55 6.04
CA ASP A 9 6.58 -3.98 6.33
C ASP A 9 7.22 -4.70 5.13
N GLU A 10 6.49 -5.62 4.50
CA GLU A 10 6.94 -6.33 3.30
C GLU A 10 7.21 -5.37 2.13
N ARG A 11 6.32 -4.38 1.93
CA ARG A 11 6.50 -3.34 0.91
C ARG A 11 7.74 -2.49 1.20
N MET A 12 8.03 -2.19 2.46
CA MET A 12 9.22 -1.44 2.85
C MET A 12 10.52 -2.23 2.65
N GLN A 13 10.56 -3.52 3.03
CA GLN A 13 11.71 -4.40 2.76
C GLN A 13 11.98 -4.52 1.25
N GLN A 14 10.91 -4.66 0.47
CA GLN A 14 10.97 -4.73 -0.98
C GLN A 14 11.45 -3.44 -1.64
N LEU A 15 11.09 -2.26 -1.11
CA LEU A 15 11.60 -0.97 -1.56
C LEU A 15 13.11 -0.87 -1.31
N LEU A 16 13.55 -1.15 -0.08
CA LEU A 16 14.96 -1.11 0.32
C LEU A 16 15.83 -2.05 -0.54
N SER A 17 15.35 -3.26 -0.80
CA SER A 17 16.04 -4.24 -1.66
C SER A 17 16.20 -3.73 -3.11
N ARG A 18 15.18 -3.04 -3.63
CA ARG A 18 15.22 -2.48 -5.00
C ARG A 18 16.10 -1.24 -5.09
N GLU A 19 16.07 -0.35 -4.08
CA GLU A 19 16.98 0.79 -4.00
C GLU A 19 18.46 0.36 -3.95
N ALA A 20 18.75 -0.76 -3.27
CA ALA A 20 20.10 -1.34 -3.26
C ALA A 20 20.53 -1.90 -4.64
N SER A 21 19.57 -2.21 -5.52
CA SER A 21 19.83 -2.76 -6.86
C SER A 21 20.02 -1.68 -7.92
N GLY A 22 19.68 -0.43 -7.64
CA GLY A 22 19.89 0.69 -8.56
C GLY A 22 18.85 1.81 -8.43
N PRO A 23 19.01 2.90 -9.22
CA PRO A 23 18.10 4.03 -9.16
C PRO A 23 16.69 3.65 -9.63
N LEU A 24 15.70 4.03 -8.84
CA LEU A 24 14.29 3.86 -9.15
C LEU A 24 13.79 5.03 -10.00
N THR A 25 12.95 4.73 -10.99
CA THR A 25 12.33 5.79 -11.80
C THR A 25 11.24 6.50 -10.99
N ALA A 26 11.10 7.81 -11.21
CA ALA A 26 10.04 8.59 -10.58
C ALA A 26 8.64 8.09 -10.95
N GLU A 27 8.46 7.60 -12.17
CA GLU A 27 7.19 7.02 -12.64
C GLU A 27 6.82 5.76 -11.86
N TRP A 28 7.78 4.86 -11.63
CA TRP A 28 7.54 3.66 -10.82
C TRP A 28 7.23 4.02 -9.36
N LEU A 29 7.98 4.95 -8.76
CA LEU A 29 7.71 5.41 -7.39
C LEU A 29 6.32 6.04 -7.26
N ARG A 30 5.89 6.84 -8.25
CA ARG A 30 4.55 7.42 -8.27
C ARG A 30 3.48 6.34 -8.31
N ARG A 31 3.66 5.31 -9.13
CA ARG A 31 2.75 4.16 -9.20
C ARG A 31 2.68 3.41 -7.87
N GLN A 32 3.81 3.21 -7.18
CA GLN A 32 3.79 2.55 -5.86
C GLN A 32 3.04 3.37 -4.80
N LEU A 33 3.17 4.71 -4.85
CA LEU A 33 2.42 5.59 -3.98
C LEU A 33 0.91 5.54 -4.25
N ASP A 34 0.52 5.52 -5.52
CA ASP A 34 -0.89 5.42 -5.93
C ASP A 34 -1.52 4.13 -5.36
N LEU A 35 -0.85 2.99 -5.59
CA LEU A 35 -1.29 1.68 -5.08
C LEU A 35 -1.36 1.61 -3.55
N ALA A 36 -0.44 2.29 -2.84
CA ALA A 36 -0.45 2.35 -1.39
C ALA A 36 -1.62 3.18 -0.86
N LEU A 37 -1.92 4.30 -1.52
CA LEU A 37 -3.06 5.16 -1.15
C LEU A 37 -4.40 4.48 -1.47
N GLU A 38 -4.50 3.76 -2.59
CA GLU A 38 -5.69 2.97 -2.92
C GLU A 38 -5.93 1.87 -1.89
N ALA A 39 -4.89 1.13 -1.49
CA ALA A 39 -5.01 0.10 -0.47
C ALA A 39 -5.44 0.67 0.88
N TRP A 40 -4.87 1.80 1.30
CA TRP A 40 -5.29 2.48 2.53
C TRP A 40 -6.74 2.97 2.48
N ALA A 41 -7.19 3.52 1.35
CA ALA A 41 -8.57 3.96 1.21
C ALA A 41 -9.56 2.79 1.28
N ASP A 42 -9.17 1.62 0.75
CA ASP A 42 -9.96 0.39 0.83
C ASP A 42 -10.07 -0.09 2.29
N GLU A 43 -8.93 -0.16 2.99
CA GLU A 43 -8.87 -0.53 4.42
C GLU A 43 -9.69 0.45 5.30
N GLU A 44 -9.62 1.76 5.04
CA GLU A 44 -10.44 2.75 5.75
C GLU A 44 -11.94 2.58 5.48
N THR A 45 -12.31 2.19 4.25
CA THR A 45 -13.70 1.92 3.88
C THR A 45 -14.22 0.66 4.57
N GLU A 46 -13.41 -0.40 4.63
CA GLU A 46 -13.76 -1.64 5.35
C GLU A 46 -13.98 -1.36 6.85
N LEU A 47 -13.09 -0.60 7.48
CA LEU A 47 -13.21 -0.23 8.89
C LEU A 47 -14.46 0.61 9.20
N ASP A 48 -14.88 1.47 8.26
CA ASP A 48 -16.10 2.26 8.39
C ASP A 48 -17.36 1.38 8.36
N ILE A 49 -17.40 0.40 7.46
CA ILE A 49 -18.49 -0.57 7.32
C ILE A 49 -18.60 -1.47 8.56
N GLU A 50 -17.48 -1.95 9.08
CA GLU A 50 -17.45 -2.78 10.29
C GLU A 50 -17.94 -2.01 11.53
N ARG A 51 -17.59 -0.72 11.63
CA ARG A 51 -18.03 0.16 12.71
C ARG A 51 -19.53 0.47 12.65
N GLU A 52 -20.09 0.71 11.46
CA GLU A 52 -21.53 0.94 11.29
C GLU A 52 -22.32 -0.32 11.69
N SER A 53 -21.84 -1.49 11.27
CA SER A 53 -22.45 -2.78 11.59
C SER A 53 -22.49 -3.11 13.10
N HIS A 54 -21.54 -2.60 13.87
CA HIS A 54 -21.51 -2.80 15.33
C HIS A 54 -22.45 -1.87 16.10
N THR A 55 -22.88 -0.77 15.49
CA THR A 55 -23.73 0.24 16.16
C THR A 55 -25.23 -0.09 16.07
N ASP A 56 -25.61 -1.01 15.19
CA ASP A 56 -27.01 -1.45 14.97
C ASP A 56 -27.47 -2.61 15.87
N PHE A 57 -26.73 -2.95 16.95
CA PHE A 57 -27.04 -4.06 17.87
C PHE A 57 -27.38 -3.65 19.30
#